data_AF-A0A2S0NFL5-F1
#
_entry.id   AF-A0A2S0NFL5-F1
#
_cell.length_a   1.000
_cell.length_b   1.000
_cell.length_c   1.000
_cell.angle_alpha   90.00
_cell.angle_beta   90.00
_cell.angle_gamma   90.00
#
_symmetry.space_group_name_H-M   'P 1'
#
loop_
_entity.id
_entity.type
_entity.pdbx_description
1 polymer ?
#
loop_
_entity_poly.entity_id
_entity_poly.type
_entity_poly.pdbx_seq_one_letter_code
_entity_poly.pdbx_strand_id
1 'polypeptide(L)'
;MKALNEPDIVFHRVIFCGSIVPDDFRIAPFRAQLGPSPILNDCGTHDVLPVLAKSVTWGYGASGTFGFGTAGIHDRFSKFSHSSYFSRDFVEEYWLPFIAGGEIRETEWEKVRRTPPYWQSLLSALPLKWLPIIGLAAAVVSPLWGLRSRMEVSQKVYVGQWVGVTNIFARIHMINDSLSERHFSVAGARVDLPSGRQETLLLEGIAQCNGSVPQTQIITVAPASRVSCDYSFVFPSNTLPGLLFDINNYLMANAANVQNAFPVRTLFSAEMMSKIRSSAQADFSAEPGIWQMSITYLLSGEEHNLKVRLEVSEADVRRLKAQIDYAHTGLGVLQHWKYMAPDGSQAFREVKAVPVEAP
;
A
#
# COMPACT_ATOMS: atom_id res chain seq x y z
N MET A 1 1.02 48.89 15.18
CA MET A 1 0.63 49.71 14.01
C MET A 1 -0.39 50.81 14.31
N LYS A 2 -1.33 50.68 15.26
CA LYS A 2 -2.34 51.72 15.50
C LYS A 2 -1.73 53.12 15.75
N ALA A 3 -0.71 53.23 16.59
CA ALA A 3 -0.06 54.52 16.86
C ALA A 3 0.84 55.06 15.73
N LEU A 4 1.26 54.21 14.77
CA LEU A 4 1.96 54.61 13.54
C LEU A 4 0.98 54.92 12.39
N ASN A 5 -0.32 54.92 12.66
CA ASN A 5 -1.34 55.34 11.69
C ASN A 5 -1.97 56.68 12.09
N GLU A 6 -1.60 57.23 13.25
CA GLU A 6 -2.08 58.52 13.75
C GLU A 6 -1.10 59.62 13.30
N PRO A 7 -1.50 60.54 12.40
CA PRO A 7 -0.60 61.52 11.81
C PRO A 7 -0.10 62.58 12.81
N ASP A 8 -0.81 62.77 13.92
CA ASP A 8 -0.50 63.79 14.94
C ASP A 8 0.51 63.28 15.99
N ILE A 9 0.90 62.00 15.94
CA ILE A 9 1.86 61.40 16.88
C ILE A 9 3.22 61.27 16.21
N VAL A 10 4.20 62.02 16.73
CA VAL A 10 5.61 61.90 16.34
C VAL A 10 6.40 61.27 17.47
N PHE A 11 7.09 60.18 17.18
CA PHE A 11 7.92 59.49 18.14
C PHE A 11 9.35 60.05 18.13
N HIS A 12 9.93 60.17 19.32
CA HIS A 12 11.31 60.58 19.49
C HIS A 12 12.06 59.48 20.24
N ARG A 13 13.13 58.95 19.62
CA ARG A 13 14.03 57.92 20.18
C ARG A 13 13.30 56.65 20.60
N VAL A 14 12.94 55.85 19.60
CA VAL A 14 12.22 54.59 19.76
C VAL A 14 13.19 53.46 20.08
N ILE A 15 12.85 52.65 21.07
CA ILE A 15 13.52 51.39 21.40
C ILE A 15 12.58 50.23 21.08
N PHE A 16 13.01 49.33 20.21
CA PHE A 16 12.41 48.01 20.06
C PHE A 16 13.11 47.04 20.99
N CYS A 17 12.36 46.27 21.78
CA CYS A 17 12.90 45.25 22.67
C CYS A 17 12.35 43.88 22.25
N GLY A 18 13.19 43.01 21.68
CA GLY A 18 12.76 41.68 21.24
C GLY A 18 11.74 41.70 20.10
N SER A 19 11.93 42.57 19.12
CA SER A 19 11.02 42.72 17.97
C SER A 19 10.81 41.41 17.19
N ILE A 20 9.64 41.22 16.59
CA ILE A 20 9.33 40.05 15.75
C ILE A 20 8.81 40.46 14.36
N VAL A 21 9.25 41.61 13.86
CA VAL A 21 8.81 42.09 12.54
C VAL A 21 9.22 41.12 11.42
N PRO A 22 8.44 41.02 10.33
CA PRO A 22 8.81 40.28 9.13
C PRO A 22 10.21 40.62 8.61
N ASP A 23 10.88 39.65 7.98
CA ASP A 23 12.22 39.86 7.39
C ASP A 23 12.22 40.89 6.24
N ASP A 24 11.08 41.12 5.60
CA ASP A 24 10.89 42.11 4.54
C ASP A 24 10.44 43.48 5.06
N PHE A 25 10.38 43.67 6.39
CA PHE A 25 9.99 44.94 6.99
C PHE A 25 10.88 46.09 6.49
N ARG A 26 10.23 47.18 6.06
CA ARG A 26 10.91 48.41 5.62
C ARG A 26 10.54 49.54 6.56
N ILE A 27 11.55 50.24 7.06
CA ILE A 27 11.35 51.40 7.92
C ILE A 27 11.00 52.68 7.13
N ALA A 28 11.40 52.77 5.86
CA ALA A 28 11.23 53.95 5.02
C ALA A 28 9.79 54.52 5.02
N PRO A 29 8.71 53.70 4.92
CA PRO A 29 7.34 54.18 4.95
C PRO A 29 6.94 54.89 6.26
N PHE A 30 7.63 54.62 7.37
CA PHE A 30 7.29 55.14 8.70
C PHE A 30 8.22 56.27 9.16
N ARG A 31 9.16 56.71 8.31
CA ARG A 31 10.19 57.70 8.71
C ARG A 31 9.63 59.05 9.11
N ALA A 32 8.55 59.50 8.47
CA ALA A 32 7.91 60.77 8.81
C ALA A 32 7.41 60.81 10.27
N GLN A 33 6.92 59.68 10.79
CA GLN A 33 6.39 59.58 12.16
C GLN A 33 7.45 59.22 13.20
N LEU A 34 8.46 58.44 12.81
CA LEU A 34 9.56 58.05 13.69
C LEU A 34 10.60 59.17 13.88
N GLY A 35 10.45 60.26 13.14
CA GLY A 35 11.31 61.43 13.21
C GLY A 35 12.75 61.17 12.75
N PRO A 36 13.63 62.19 12.84
CA PRO A 36 15.05 62.08 12.48
C PRO A 36 15.89 61.40 13.58
N SER A 37 15.28 61.07 14.72
CA SER A 37 15.98 60.50 15.86
C SER A 37 16.51 59.10 15.56
N PRO A 38 17.63 58.70 16.22
CA PRO A 38 18.10 57.33 16.15
C PRO A 38 17.02 56.37 16.71
N ILE A 39 16.97 55.18 16.12
CA ILE A 39 16.07 54.10 16.51
C ILE A 39 16.93 52.91 16.89
N LEU A 40 16.62 52.33 18.03
CA LEU A 40 17.40 51.26 18.64
C LEU A 40 16.56 49.97 18.64
N ASN A 41 17.17 48.84 18.31
CA ASN A 41 16.59 47.53 18.49
C ASN A 41 17.49 46.68 19.39
N ASP A 42 17.03 46.45 20.62
CA ASP A 42 17.68 45.56 21.57
C ASP A 42 17.33 44.10 21.28
N CYS A 43 18.38 43.36 20.91
CA CYS A 43 18.35 41.98 20.49
C CYS A 43 18.84 41.04 21.58
N GLY A 44 18.09 39.97 21.79
CA GLY A 44 18.35 38.94 22.80
C GLY A 44 18.90 37.73 22.10
N THR A 45 20.21 37.59 22.11
CA THR A 45 20.88 36.51 21.37
C THR A 45 20.56 35.11 21.87
N HIS A 46 19.98 34.99 23.07
CA HIS A 46 19.51 33.74 23.66
C HIS A 46 17.98 33.65 23.69
N ASP A 47 17.27 34.62 23.12
CA ASP A 47 15.83 34.54 22.93
C ASP A 47 15.52 33.73 21.67
N VAL A 48 14.95 32.56 21.87
CA VAL A 48 14.61 31.59 20.82
C VAL A 48 13.19 31.83 20.30
N LEU A 49 12.37 32.60 21.02
CA LEU A 49 10.96 32.76 20.68
C LEU A 49 10.75 33.46 19.32
N PRO A 50 11.51 34.52 18.94
CA PRO A 50 11.42 35.08 17.59
C PRO A 50 11.79 34.09 16.48
N VAL A 51 12.79 33.23 16.73
CA VAL A 51 13.23 32.18 15.78
C VAL A 51 12.12 31.15 15.58
N LEU A 52 11.50 30.68 16.67
CA LEU A 52 10.39 29.74 16.60
C LEU A 52 9.18 30.38 15.93
N ALA A 53 8.80 31.59 16.33
CA ALA A 53 7.67 32.32 15.74
C ALA A 53 7.81 32.45 14.22
N LYS A 54 9.02 32.76 13.72
CA LYS A 54 9.31 32.77 12.28
C LYS A 54 9.16 31.40 11.61
N SER A 55 9.67 30.34 12.25
CA SER A 55 9.62 28.97 11.69
C SER A 55 8.20 28.40 11.60
N VAL A 56 7.31 28.75 12.54
CA VAL A 56 5.94 28.20 12.63
C VAL A 56 4.84 29.12 12.09
N THR A 57 5.12 30.38 11.78
CA THR A 57 4.11 31.34 11.28
C THR A 57 4.49 31.97 9.92
N TRP A 58 3.57 32.76 9.36
CA TRP A 58 3.73 33.41 8.05
C TRP A 58 4.07 34.90 8.12
N GLY A 59 4.10 35.52 9.31
CA GLY A 59 4.22 36.97 9.45
C GLY A 59 5.15 37.47 10.55
N TYR A 60 5.82 36.57 11.27
CA TYR A 60 6.85 36.95 12.23
C TYR A 60 8.25 36.72 11.65
N GLY A 61 9.15 37.65 11.93
CA GLY A 61 10.58 37.48 11.69
C GLY A 61 11.35 37.34 12.99
N ALA A 62 12.66 37.10 12.86
CA ALA A 62 13.55 36.85 13.99
C ALA A 62 14.39 38.09 14.35
N SER A 63 13.88 39.29 14.08
CA SER A 63 14.59 40.57 14.24
C SER A 63 15.01 40.88 15.68
N GLY A 64 14.32 40.32 16.68
CA GLY A 64 14.66 40.41 18.09
C GLY A 64 15.80 39.49 18.52
N THR A 65 16.21 38.53 17.68
CA THR A 65 17.34 37.62 17.94
C THR A 65 18.53 37.95 17.03
N PHE A 66 18.26 38.26 15.76
CA PHE A 66 19.30 38.51 14.74
C PHE A 66 19.48 39.97 14.34
N GLY A 67 18.60 40.88 14.78
CA GLY A 67 18.58 42.28 14.34
C GLY A 67 17.69 42.51 13.12
N PHE A 68 17.37 43.78 12.86
CA PHE A 68 16.69 44.21 11.64
C PHE A 68 17.63 44.21 10.42
N GLY A 69 18.95 44.41 10.63
CA GLY A 69 19.95 44.43 9.57
C GLY A 69 19.69 45.48 8.48
N THR A 70 18.91 46.52 8.79
CA THR A 70 18.41 47.53 7.84
C THR A 70 18.93 48.92 8.20
N ALA A 71 19.28 49.72 7.19
CA ALA A 71 19.80 51.06 7.39
C ALA A 71 18.86 51.96 8.22
N GLY A 72 19.43 52.61 9.23
CA GLY A 72 18.76 53.57 10.10
C GLY A 72 17.99 52.97 11.29
N ILE A 73 18.12 51.67 11.55
CA ILE A 73 17.88 51.07 12.86
C ILE A 73 19.24 50.58 13.37
N HIS A 74 19.58 50.91 14.61
CA HIS A 74 20.78 50.39 15.25
C HIS A 74 20.39 49.13 16.04
N ASP A 75 20.97 47.99 15.70
CA ASP A 75 20.75 46.73 16.41
C ASP A 75 21.80 46.59 17.52
N ARG A 76 21.35 46.54 18.78
CA ARG A 76 22.21 46.32 19.94
C ARG A 76 22.01 44.93 20.52
N PHE A 77 23.08 44.17 20.72
CA PHE A 77 22.98 42.75 21.08
C PHE A 77 23.35 42.44 22.52
N SER A 78 22.42 41.88 23.30
CA SER A 78 22.69 41.47 24.67
C SER A 78 22.62 39.94 24.86
N LYS A 79 23.30 39.45 25.91
CA LYS A 79 23.27 38.03 26.32
C LYS A 79 22.03 37.74 27.19
N PHE A 80 20.85 38.00 26.65
CA PHE A 80 19.59 37.87 27.39
C PHE A 80 18.61 36.91 26.73
N SER A 81 17.76 36.33 27.58
CA SER A 81 16.51 35.68 27.19
C SER A 81 15.35 36.69 27.19
N HIS A 82 14.17 36.21 26.79
CA HIS A 82 13.00 36.98 26.35
C HIS A 82 12.60 38.27 27.12
N SER A 83 12.78 38.34 28.44
CA SER A 83 12.29 39.46 29.27
C SER A 83 13.37 40.24 30.03
N SER A 84 14.65 39.95 29.79
CA SER A 84 15.72 40.46 30.68
C SER A 84 16.01 41.97 30.51
N TYR A 85 15.47 42.61 29.48
CA TYR A 85 15.64 44.04 29.19
C TYR A 85 14.98 44.97 30.21
N PHE A 86 14.01 44.48 30.99
CA PHE A 86 13.25 45.32 31.93
C PHE A 86 13.85 45.36 33.33
N SER A 87 15.10 44.90 33.51
CA SER A 87 15.81 45.09 34.79
C SER A 87 16.17 46.55 34.98
N ARG A 88 16.12 47.03 36.22
CA ARG A 88 16.45 48.43 36.57
C ARG A 88 17.85 48.79 36.08
N ASP A 89 18.82 47.93 36.35
CA ASP A 89 20.21 48.14 35.98
C ASP A 89 20.37 48.30 34.47
N PHE A 90 19.71 47.46 33.67
CA PHE A 90 19.76 47.58 32.21
C PHE A 90 19.14 48.89 31.71
N VAL A 91 18.00 49.28 32.28
CA VAL A 91 17.33 50.53 31.90
C VAL A 91 18.18 51.74 32.25
N GLU A 92 18.73 51.80 33.46
CA GLU A 92 19.57 52.92 33.93
C GLU A 92 20.89 53.01 33.14
N GLU A 93 21.52 51.88 32.86
CA GLU A 93 22.81 51.84 32.17
C GLU A 93 22.68 52.09 30.66
N TYR A 94 21.64 51.56 30.01
CA TYR A 94 21.56 51.46 28.55
C TYR A 94 20.39 52.20 27.90
N TRP A 95 19.24 52.36 28.56
CA TRP A 95 18.07 53.06 28.00
C TRP A 95 18.03 54.52 28.40
N LEU A 96 18.34 54.85 29.65
CA LEU A 96 18.31 56.21 30.16
C LEU A 96 19.25 57.15 29.38
N PRO A 97 20.51 56.78 29.06
CA PRO A 97 21.38 57.63 28.23
C PRO A 97 20.86 57.83 26.81
N PHE A 98 20.23 56.80 26.23
CA PHE A 98 19.62 56.88 24.90
C PHE A 98 18.40 57.81 24.92
N ILE A 99 17.49 57.66 25.87
CA ILE A 99 16.27 58.48 25.97
C ILE A 99 16.66 59.94 26.24
N ALA A 100 17.51 60.19 27.24
CA ALA A 100 17.89 61.55 27.64
C ALA A 100 18.83 62.23 26.63
N GLY A 101 19.91 61.57 26.22
CA GLY A 101 20.99 62.16 25.43
C GLY A 101 21.09 61.67 23.99
N GLY A 102 20.58 60.48 23.69
CA GLY A 102 20.68 59.83 22.37
C GLY A 102 21.94 58.99 22.25
N GLU A 103 22.65 58.83 23.37
CA GLU A 103 23.85 58.04 23.48
C GLU A 103 23.48 56.55 23.43
N ILE A 104 24.03 55.83 22.45
CA ILE A 104 23.91 54.38 22.35
C ILE A 104 25.18 53.79 22.95
N ARG A 105 25.05 53.13 24.10
CA ARG A 105 26.13 52.38 24.73
C ARG A 105 26.12 50.94 24.25
N GLU A 106 27.29 50.46 23.82
CA GLU A 106 27.54 49.07 23.50
C GLU A 106 27.56 48.22 24.76
N THR A 107 27.02 47.01 24.67
CA THR A 107 27.08 46.03 25.75
C THR A 107 28.39 45.26 25.75
N GLU A 108 28.80 44.71 26.89
CA GLU A 108 29.95 43.81 26.96
C GLU A 108 29.81 42.58 26.06
N TRP A 109 28.57 42.15 25.80
CA TRP A 109 28.30 41.01 24.92
C TRP A 109 28.63 41.33 23.46
N GLU A 110 28.36 42.55 22.99
CA GLU A 110 28.69 42.96 21.61
C GLU A 110 30.18 42.95 21.34
N LYS A 111 30.98 43.39 22.31
CA LYS A 111 32.44 43.43 22.21
C LYS A 111 33.05 42.04 22.01
N VAL A 112 32.38 41.00 22.50
CA VAL A 112 32.88 39.60 22.51
C VAL A 112 32.19 38.72 21.45
N ARG A 113 31.09 39.17 20.85
CA ARG A 113 30.26 38.32 19.99
C ARG A 113 30.94 38.01 18.65
N ARG A 114 31.11 36.72 18.35
CA ARG A 114 31.65 36.24 17.07
C ARG A 114 30.60 35.84 16.02
N THR A 115 29.42 35.34 16.41
CA THR A 115 28.22 35.09 15.55
C THR A 115 27.09 34.47 16.39
N PRO A 116 25.82 34.43 15.92
CA PRO A 116 24.77 33.62 16.55
C PRO A 116 25.08 32.11 16.52
N PRO A 117 24.58 31.30 17.48
CA PRO A 117 24.71 29.84 17.44
C PRO A 117 24.10 29.22 16.17
N TYR A 118 24.81 28.30 15.53
CA TYR A 118 24.42 27.67 14.26
C TYR A 118 23.01 27.05 14.27
N TRP A 119 22.61 26.45 15.40
CA TRP A 119 21.30 25.82 15.54
C TRP A 119 20.14 26.84 15.48
N GLN A 120 20.34 28.09 15.95
CA GLN A 120 19.32 29.13 15.85
C GLN A 120 19.14 29.55 14.39
N SER A 121 20.24 29.66 13.63
CA SER A 121 20.18 29.93 12.19
C SER A 121 19.50 28.80 11.43
N LEU A 122 19.78 27.54 11.78
CA LEU A 122 19.13 26.37 11.18
C LEU A 122 17.63 26.33 11.47
N LEU A 123 17.20 26.52 12.72
CA LEU A 123 15.77 26.57 13.07
C LEU A 123 15.05 27.74 12.39
N SER A 124 15.71 28.89 12.24
CA SER A 124 15.14 30.03 11.51
C SER A 124 14.98 29.76 10.01
N ALA A 125 15.80 28.87 9.44
CA ALA A 125 15.77 28.53 8.02
C ALA A 125 14.79 27.40 7.71
N LEU A 126 14.48 26.54 8.69
CA LEU A 126 13.53 25.44 8.54
C LEU A 126 12.08 25.96 8.62
N PRO A 127 11.29 25.90 7.53
CA PRO A 127 9.95 26.45 7.54
C PRO A 127 8.96 25.40 8.08
N LEU A 128 9.02 25.15 9.40
CA LEU A 128 8.21 24.16 10.12
C LEU A 128 6.69 24.29 9.87
N LYS A 129 6.22 25.49 9.52
CA LYS A 129 4.85 25.77 9.09
C LYS A 129 4.34 24.90 7.93
N TRP A 130 5.22 24.34 7.09
CA TRP A 130 4.82 23.43 6.00
C TRP A 130 4.62 21.98 6.45
N LEU A 131 5.18 21.55 7.58
CA LEU A 131 5.01 20.17 8.08
C LEU A 131 3.54 19.72 8.21
N PRO A 132 2.62 20.51 8.80
CA PRO A 132 1.22 20.10 8.85
C PRO A 132 0.56 20.01 7.46
N ILE A 133 0.94 20.88 6.53
CA ILE A 133 0.41 20.86 5.14
C ILE A 133 0.90 19.61 4.40
N ILE A 134 2.19 19.30 4.51
CA ILE A 134 2.79 18.09 3.93
C ILE A 134 2.15 16.84 4.56
N GLY A 135 1.96 16.84 5.89
CA GLY A 135 1.29 15.75 6.59
C GLY A 135 -0.14 15.52 6.10
N LEU A 136 -0.91 16.60 5.91
CA LEU A 136 -2.27 16.51 5.37
C LEU A 136 -2.27 16.02 3.92
N ALA A 137 -1.38 16.54 3.07
CA ALA A 137 -1.27 16.10 1.68
C ALA A 137 -0.91 14.61 1.59
N ALA A 138 0.05 14.14 2.40
CA ALA A 138 0.41 12.73 2.48
C ALA A 138 -0.76 11.85 2.97
N ALA A 139 -1.52 12.33 3.96
CA ALA A 139 -2.71 11.64 4.46
C ALA A 139 -3.82 11.52 3.42
N VAL A 140 -3.94 12.48 2.49
CA VAL A 140 -4.92 12.43 1.38
C VAL A 140 -4.43 11.57 0.21
N VAL A 141 -3.14 11.55 -0.07
CA VAL A 141 -2.55 10.76 -1.18
C VAL A 141 -2.41 9.27 -0.80
N SER A 142 -2.11 8.96 0.46
CA SER A 142 -1.90 7.57 0.91
C SER A 142 -3.06 6.60 0.66
N PRO A 143 -4.34 6.97 0.84
CA PRO A 143 -5.47 6.09 0.56
C PRO A 143 -5.70 5.95 -0.96
N LEU A 144 -5.39 6.99 -1.74
CA LEU A 144 -5.47 6.96 -3.20
C LEU A 144 -4.45 5.97 -3.80
N TRP A 145 -3.30 5.77 -3.15
CA TRP A 145 -2.38 4.69 -3.50
C TRP A 145 -2.90 3.29 -3.17
N GLY A 146 -3.81 3.18 -2.20
CA GLY A 146 -4.48 1.93 -1.82
C GLY A 146 -5.66 1.54 -2.73
N LEU A 147 -6.15 2.45 -3.59
CA LEU A 147 -7.23 2.17 -4.56
C LEU A 147 -6.72 1.37 -5.76
N ARG A 148 -6.08 0.22 -5.52
CA ARG A 148 -5.61 -0.69 -6.57
C ARG A 148 -6.56 -1.85 -6.72
N SER A 149 -7.24 -1.86 -7.86
CA SER A 149 -7.99 -3.03 -8.30
C SER A 149 -7.02 -4.20 -8.52
N ARG A 150 -7.37 -5.39 -8.04
CA ARG A 150 -6.46 -6.55 -8.02
C ARG A 150 -7.23 -7.86 -7.97
N MET A 151 -6.52 -8.96 -8.23
CA MET A 151 -7.01 -10.32 -7.99
C MET A 151 -6.31 -10.95 -6.80
N GLU A 152 -7.08 -11.63 -5.95
CA GLU A 152 -6.58 -12.36 -4.78
C GLU A 152 -7.11 -13.79 -4.81
N VAL A 153 -6.28 -14.77 -4.45
CA VAL A 153 -6.74 -16.15 -4.25
C VAL A 153 -7.25 -16.31 -2.82
N SER A 154 -8.42 -16.93 -2.67
CA SER A 154 -8.95 -17.35 -1.38
C SER A 154 -7.96 -18.25 -0.64
N GLN A 155 -7.95 -18.17 0.70
CA GLN A 155 -7.14 -19.08 1.52
C GLN A 155 -7.52 -20.55 1.34
N LYS A 156 -8.75 -20.83 0.88
CA LYS A 156 -9.23 -22.17 0.58
C LYS A 156 -8.98 -22.51 -0.87
N VAL A 157 -7.86 -23.17 -1.12
CA VAL A 157 -7.53 -23.80 -2.40
C VAL A 157 -7.66 -25.31 -2.23
N TYR A 158 -8.15 -25.99 -3.25
CA TYR A 158 -8.29 -27.43 -3.22
C TYR A 158 -7.47 -28.09 -4.34
N VAL A 159 -6.80 -29.18 -4.02
CA VAL A 159 -6.11 -30.04 -5.00
C VAL A 159 -6.91 -31.32 -5.15
N GLY A 160 -7.22 -31.70 -6.37
CA GLY A 160 -7.93 -32.92 -6.71
C GLY A 160 -7.22 -33.70 -7.80
N GLN A 161 -7.86 -34.77 -8.24
CA GLN A 161 -7.53 -35.43 -9.50
C GLN A 161 -8.82 -35.89 -10.19
N TRP A 162 -8.82 -35.90 -11.53
CA TRP A 162 -9.87 -36.48 -12.34
C TRP A 162 -9.26 -37.50 -13.28
N VAL A 163 -9.55 -38.78 -13.02
CA VAL A 163 -8.99 -39.93 -13.77
C VAL A 163 -7.46 -39.86 -13.88
N GLY A 164 -6.80 -39.60 -12.76
CA GLY A 164 -5.36 -39.45 -12.65
C GLY A 164 -4.84 -38.05 -12.91
N VAL A 165 -5.55 -37.23 -13.68
CA VAL A 165 -5.08 -35.88 -14.01
C VAL A 165 -5.29 -34.95 -12.83
N THR A 166 -4.19 -34.43 -12.29
CA THR A 166 -4.20 -33.47 -11.17
C THR A 166 -4.93 -32.18 -11.56
N ASN A 167 -5.70 -31.61 -10.63
CA ASN A 167 -6.32 -30.30 -10.80
C ASN A 167 -6.28 -29.47 -9.51
N ILE A 168 -6.35 -28.15 -9.70
CA ILE A 168 -6.32 -27.13 -8.64
C ILE A 168 -7.59 -26.30 -8.78
N PHE A 169 -8.39 -26.28 -7.72
CA PHE A 169 -9.58 -25.46 -7.59
C PHE A 169 -9.28 -24.26 -6.69
N ALA A 170 -9.42 -23.06 -7.26
CA ALA A 170 -9.16 -21.83 -6.54
C ALA A 170 -10.35 -20.89 -6.69
N ARG A 171 -10.85 -20.41 -5.55
CA ARG A 171 -11.75 -19.27 -5.54
C ARG A 171 -10.92 -17.99 -5.65
N ILE A 172 -11.17 -17.20 -6.69
CA ILE A 172 -10.44 -15.96 -6.95
C ILE A 172 -11.38 -14.77 -6.74
N HIS A 173 -10.91 -13.80 -5.96
CA HIS A 173 -11.58 -12.54 -5.68
C HIS A 173 -11.03 -11.46 -6.60
N MET A 174 -11.89 -10.85 -7.40
CA MET A 174 -11.59 -9.66 -8.19
C MET A 174 -12.13 -8.45 -7.42
N ILE A 175 -11.22 -7.59 -6.97
CA ILE A 175 -11.52 -6.44 -6.11
C ILE A 175 -11.31 -5.19 -6.96
N ASN A 176 -12.34 -4.34 -7.04
CA ASN A 176 -12.25 -3.05 -7.71
C ASN A 176 -12.42 -1.93 -6.68
N ASP A 177 -11.31 -1.44 -6.15
CA ASP A 177 -11.29 -0.29 -5.24
C ASP A 177 -11.31 1.04 -6.00
N SER A 178 -11.28 1.04 -7.34
CA SER A 178 -11.28 2.26 -8.14
C SER A 178 -12.69 2.84 -8.35
N LEU A 179 -12.74 4.11 -8.77
CA LEU A 179 -13.99 4.83 -9.07
C LEU A 179 -14.58 4.48 -10.44
N SER A 180 -13.83 3.77 -11.29
CA SER A 180 -14.27 3.34 -12.61
C SER A 180 -14.54 1.84 -12.63
N GLU A 181 -15.37 1.39 -13.57
CA GLU A 181 -15.50 -0.02 -13.88
C GLU A 181 -14.15 -0.62 -14.28
N ARG A 182 -13.92 -1.89 -13.91
CA ARG A 182 -12.72 -2.64 -14.26
C ARG A 182 -13.07 -4.00 -14.83
N HIS A 183 -12.23 -4.45 -15.75
CA HIS A 183 -12.39 -5.73 -16.43
C HIS A 183 -11.24 -6.64 -16.03
N PHE A 184 -11.58 -7.86 -15.63
CA PHE A 184 -10.62 -8.88 -15.20
C PHE A 184 -10.75 -10.10 -16.12
N SER A 185 -9.63 -10.70 -16.51
CA SER A 185 -9.65 -12.02 -17.15
C SER A 185 -8.43 -12.83 -16.74
N VAL A 186 -8.59 -14.14 -16.60
CA VAL A 186 -7.46 -15.05 -16.35
C VAL A 186 -6.90 -15.49 -17.70
N ALA A 187 -5.63 -15.19 -17.95
CA ALA A 187 -4.94 -15.52 -19.19
C ALA A 187 -4.30 -16.91 -19.15
N GLY A 188 -3.85 -17.35 -17.98
CA GLY A 188 -3.25 -18.67 -17.80
C GLY A 188 -2.72 -18.89 -16.38
N ALA A 189 -2.24 -20.11 -16.13
CA ALA A 189 -1.57 -20.43 -14.88
C ALA A 189 -0.39 -21.39 -15.12
N ARG A 190 0.64 -21.26 -14.28
CA ARG A 190 1.80 -22.16 -14.21
C ARG A 190 1.98 -22.64 -12.78
N VAL A 191 2.51 -23.84 -12.61
CA VAL A 191 2.92 -24.35 -11.31
C VAL A 191 4.33 -24.94 -11.37
N ASP A 192 5.16 -24.56 -10.40
CA ASP A 192 6.47 -25.16 -10.15
C ASP A 192 6.33 -26.18 -9.02
N LEU A 193 6.71 -27.42 -9.30
CA LEU A 193 6.62 -28.54 -8.37
C LEU A 193 7.93 -28.75 -7.57
N PRO A 194 7.88 -29.46 -6.43
CA PRO A 194 9.06 -29.75 -5.60
C PRO A 194 10.18 -30.48 -6.34
N SER A 195 9.86 -31.31 -7.33
CA SER A 195 10.85 -31.99 -8.19
C SER A 195 11.62 -31.07 -9.13
N GLY A 196 11.25 -29.78 -9.22
CA GLY A 196 11.78 -28.84 -10.21
C GLY A 196 11.05 -28.88 -11.56
N ARG A 197 10.03 -29.74 -11.70
CA ARG A 197 9.17 -29.78 -12.87
C ARG A 197 8.25 -28.56 -12.92
N GLN A 198 8.11 -27.96 -14.10
CA GLN A 198 7.24 -26.83 -14.34
C GLN A 198 6.12 -27.24 -15.28
N GLU A 199 4.88 -26.98 -14.90
CA GLU A 199 3.69 -27.34 -15.67
C GLU A 199 2.87 -26.10 -16.00
N THR A 200 2.44 -26.00 -17.27
CA THR A 200 1.47 -24.97 -17.69
C THR A 200 0.08 -25.57 -17.58
N LEU A 201 -0.74 -24.96 -16.72
CA LEU A 201 -2.07 -25.47 -16.40
C LEU A 201 -3.10 -24.99 -17.41
N LEU A 202 -4.00 -25.89 -17.77
CA LEU A 202 -5.13 -25.61 -18.64
C LEU A 202 -6.33 -25.17 -17.80
N LEU A 203 -7.05 -24.14 -18.25
CA LEU A 203 -8.32 -23.78 -17.64
C LEU A 203 -9.41 -24.75 -18.13
N GLU A 204 -9.99 -25.56 -17.24
CA GLU A 204 -10.92 -26.65 -17.60
C GLU A 204 -12.26 -26.16 -18.17
N GLY A 205 -12.59 -24.89 -17.96
CA GLY A 205 -13.87 -24.31 -18.33
C GLY A 205 -14.15 -23.06 -17.50
N ILE A 206 -15.05 -22.23 -18.03
CA ILE A 206 -15.39 -20.89 -17.55
C ILE A 206 -15.61 -20.85 -16.01
N ALA A 207 -15.10 -19.80 -15.36
CA ALA A 207 -15.21 -19.60 -13.93
C ALA A 207 -16.66 -19.48 -13.44
N GLN A 208 -17.08 -20.20 -12.39
CA GLN A 208 -18.41 -20.02 -11.84
C GLN A 208 -18.44 -18.80 -10.93
N CYS A 209 -19.10 -17.73 -11.35
CA CYS A 209 -19.21 -16.46 -10.63
C CYS A 209 -20.61 -16.33 -10.05
N ASN A 210 -20.75 -16.28 -8.72
CA ASN A 210 -22.05 -16.15 -8.04
C ASN A 210 -23.12 -17.17 -8.54
N GLY A 211 -22.70 -18.36 -8.98
CA GLY A 211 -23.58 -19.40 -9.50
C GLY A 211 -23.79 -19.39 -11.03
N SER A 212 -23.35 -18.36 -11.75
CA SER A 212 -23.45 -18.26 -13.22
C SER A 212 -22.11 -18.50 -13.90
N VAL A 213 -22.15 -19.11 -15.08
CA VAL A 213 -21.00 -19.34 -15.94
C VAL A 213 -20.96 -18.17 -16.96
N PRO A 214 -20.06 -17.17 -16.83
CA PRO A 214 -20.03 -16.01 -17.72
C PRO A 214 -19.73 -16.43 -19.16
N GLN A 215 -20.53 -15.94 -20.10
CA GLN A 215 -20.35 -16.26 -21.52
C GLN A 215 -19.07 -15.66 -22.13
N THR A 216 -18.39 -14.79 -21.38
CA THR A 216 -17.14 -14.11 -21.75
C THR A 216 -16.11 -14.31 -20.65
N GLN A 217 -14.88 -14.68 -21.01
CA GLN A 217 -13.74 -14.84 -20.07
C GLN A 217 -13.36 -13.53 -19.34
N ILE A 218 -13.93 -12.41 -19.78
CA ILE A 218 -13.80 -11.09 -19.18
C ILE A 218 -14.93 -10.88 -18.18
N ILE A 219 -14.55 -10.61 -16.93
CA ILE A 219 -15.43 -10.33 -15.81
C ILE A 219 -15.39 -8.84 -15.53
N THR A 220 -16.55 -8.21 -15.60
CA THR A 220 -16.72 -6.79 -15.30
C THR A 220 -17.06 -6.61 -13.81
N VAL A 221 -16.32 -5.74 -13.14
CA VAL A 221 -16.46 -5.46 -11.70
C VAL A 221 -16.75 -3.97 -11.51
N ALA A 222 -17.90 -3.67 -10.90
CA ALA A 222 -18.36 -2.31 -10.65
C ALA A 222 -17.41 -1.55 -9.68
N PRO A 223 -17.43 -0.21 -9.66
CA PRO A 223 -16.66 0.59 -8.72
C PRO A 223 -16.92 0.20 -7.26
N ALA A 224 -15.87 0.25 -6.42
CA ALA A 224 -15.92 -0.07 -4.99
C ALA A 224 -16.62 -1.42 -4.68
N SER A 225 -16.40 -2.44 -5.52
CA SER A 225 -17.09 -3.72 -5.40
C SER A 225 -16.15 -4.91 -5.56
N ARG A 226 -16.65 -6.11 -5.22
CA ARG A 226 -15.92 -7.37 -5.38
C ARG A 226 -16.77 -8.44 -6.07
N VAL A 227 -16.14 -9.23 -6.92
CA VAL A 227 -16.74 -10.44 -7.53
C VAL A 227 -15.85 -11.63 -7.20
N SER A 228 -16.45 -12.77 -6.88
CA SER A 228 -15.72 -14.00 -6.56
C SER A 228 -16.13 -15.10 -7.53
N CYS A 229 -15.15 -15.80 -8.10
CA CYS A 229 -15.42 -16.91 -9.01
C CYS A 229 -14.56 -18.13 -8.70
N ASP A 230 -15.11 -19.30 -8.96
CA ASP A 230 -14.42 -20.58 -8.79
C ASP A 230 -13.78 -20.99 -10.12
N TYR A 231 -12.45 -21.15 -10.12
CA TYR A 231 -11.65 -21.58 -11.27
C TYR A 231 -11.12 -23.00 -11.07
N SER A 232 -11.11 -23.79 -12.15
CA SER A 232 -10.50 -25.13 -12.20
C SER A 232 -9.31 -25.13 -13.16
N PHE A 233 -8.11 -25.32 -12.63
CA PHE A 233 -6.87 -25.43 -13.38
C PHE A 233 -6.42 -26.89 -13.42
N VAL A 234 -6.21 -27.44 -14.61
CA VAL A 234 -5.93 -28.86 -14.82
C VAL A 234 -4.55 -29.03 -15.40
N PHE A 235 -3.83 -30.04 -14.90
CA PHE A 235 -2.51 -30.39 -15.42
C PHE A 235 -2.64 -30.92 -16.85
N PRO A 236 -1.63 -30.71 -17.70
CA PRO A 236 -1.64 -31.29 -19.03
C PRO A 236 -1.65 -32.82 -18.93
N SER A 237 -2.38 -33.45 -19.85
CA SER A 237 -2.47 -34.90 -19.95
C SER A 237 -2.42 -35.32 -21.41
N ASN A 238 -1.66 -36.37 -21.68
CA ASN A 238 -1.54 -36.96 -23.01
C ASN A 238 -2.51 -38.13 -23.21
N THR A 239 -3.01 -38.75 -22.13
CA THR A 239 -3.85 -39.95 -22.24
C THR A 239 -5.34 -39.67 -22.03
N LEU A 240 -5.70 -38.62 -21.28
CA LEU A 240 -7.07 -38.31 -20.91
C LEU A 240 -7.99 -38.04 -22.13
N PRO A 241 -7.60 -37.25 -23.16
CA PRO A 241 -8.49 -37.00 -24.29
C PRO A 241 -8.90 -38.29 -25.02
N GLY A 242 -7.94 -39.20 -25.25
CA GLY A 242 -8.19 -40.50 -25.85
C GLY A 242 -9.05 -41.39 -24.94
N LEU A 243 -8.75 -41.42 -23.65
CA LEU A 243 -9.54 -42.17 -22.67
C LEU A 243 -10.99 -41.68 -22.62
N LEU A 244 -11.23 -40.37 -22.61
CA LEU A 244 -12.58 -39.79 -22.60
C LEU A 244 -13.36 -40.16 -23.87
N PHE A 245 -12.69 -40.19 -25.03
CA PHE A 245 -13.29 -40.68 -26.28
C PHE A 245 -13.73 -42.15 -26.15
N ASP A 246 -12.86 -43.01 -25.61
CA ASP A 246 -13.17 -44.42 -25.39
C ASP A 246 -14.31 -44.61 -24.38
N ILE A 247 -14.31 -43.84 -23.28
CA ILE A 247 -15.38 -43.83 -22.26
C ILE A 247 -16.70 -43.45 -22.92
N ASN A 248 -16.72 -42.39 -23.70
CA ASN A 248 -17.93 -41.94 -24.37
C ASN A 248 -18.48 -43.00 -25.34
N ASN A 249 -17.62 -43.59 -26.17
CA ASN A 249 -18.01 -44.66 -27.10
C ASN A 249 -18.55 -45.89 -26.36
N TYR A 250 -17.91 -46.29 -25.26
CA TYR A 250 -18.38 -47.39 -24.42
C TYR A 250 -19.77 -47.10 -23.85
N LEU A 251 -20.01 -45.92 -23.30
CA LEU A 251 -21.30 -45.54 -22.72
C LEU A 251 -22.40 -45.47 -23.77
N MET A 252 -22.10 -44.94 -24.96
CA MET A 252 -23.04 -44.91 -26.09
C MET A 252 -23.44 -46.32 -26.54
N ALA A 253 -22.48 -47.25 -26.60
CA ALA A 253 -22.75 -48.65 -26.95
C ALA A 253 -23.51 -49.42 -25.84
N ASN A 254 -23.46 -48.93 -24.59
CA ASN A 254 -23.99 -49.61 -23.40
C ASN A 254 -25.02 -48.77 -22.64
N ALA A 255 -25.79 -47.92 -23.33
CA ALA A 255 -26.67 -46.90 -22.73
C ALA A 255 -27.64 -47.43 -21.65
N ALA A 256 -28.11 -48.68 -21.75
CA ALA A 256 -28.98 -49.31 -20.76
C ALA A 256 -28.32 -49.56 -19.38
N ASN A 257 -26.99 -49.68 -19.35
CA ASN A 257 -26.22 -49.91 -18.11
C ASN A 257 -25.99 -48.60 -17.33
N VAL A 258 -26.02 -47.45 -18.00
CA VAL A 258 -25.80 -46.13 -17.38
C VAL A 258 -26.99 -45.71 -16.51
N GLN A 259 -28.21 -46.05 -16.91
CA GLN A 259 -29.43 -45.70 -16.16
C GLN A 259 -29.56 -46.46 -14.82
N ASN A 260 -28.89 -47.62 -14.67
CA ASN A 260 -29.03 -48.51 -13.51
C ASN A 260 -27.79 -48.50 -12.58
N ALA A 261 -26.84 -47.60 -12.81
CA ALA A 261 -25.56 -47.58 -12.11
C ALA A 261 -25.63 -46.83 -10.78
N PHE A 262 -26.26 -47.41 -9.75
CA PHE A 262 -25.98 -47.14 -8.31
C PHE A 262 -26.57 -48.28 -7.43
N PRO A 263 -25.94 -48.73 -6.30
CA PRO A 263 -24.60 -48.44 -5.77
C PRO A 263 -23.64 -49.66 -5.73
N VAL A 264 -23.79 -50.73 -6.54
CA VAL A 264 -22.85 -51.88 -6.49
C VAL A 264 -22.54 -52.55 -7.84
N ARG A 265 -22.97 -51.98 -8.98
CA ARG A 265 -22.66 -52.56 -10.31
C ARG A 265 -21.57 -51.78 -11.02
N THR A 266 -20.62 -52.50 -11.62
CA THR A 266 -19.52 -51.97 -12.42
C THR A 266 -20.08 -51.32 -13.69
N LEU A 267 -20.12 -49.99 -13.73
CA LEU A 267 -20.55 -49.20 -14.90
C LEU A 267 -19.76 -49.56 -16.17
N PHE A 268 -18.50 -49.97 -16.00
CA PHE A 268 -17.57 -50.32 -17.07
C PHE A 268 -17.18 -51.80 -16.98
N SER A 269 -16.83 -52.40 -18.12
CA SER A 269 -16.26 -53.76 -18.17
C SER A 269 -14.91 -53.82 -17.45
N ALA A 270 -14.47 -55.02 -17.06
CA ALA A 270 -13.15 -55.21 -16.43
C ALA A 270 -11.99 -54.71 -17.32
N GLU A 271 -12.10 -54.90 -18.64
CA GLU A 271 -11.15 -54.40 -19.62
C GLU A 271 -11.10 -52.86 -19.65
N MET A 272 -12.28 -52.23 -19.73
CA MET A 272 -12.39 -50.77 -19.72
C MET A 272 -11.88 -50.18 -18.40
N MET A 273 -12.17 -50.85 -17.29
CA MET A 273 -11.65 -50.47 -15.98
C MET A 273 -10.12 -50.57 -15.88
N SER A 274 -9.53 -51.61 -16.46
CA SER A 274 -8.08 -51.76 -16.55
C SER A 274 -7.46 -50.59 -17.33
N LYS A 275 -8.09 -50.21 -18.46
CA LYS A 275 -7.65 -49.08 -19.28
C LYS A 275 -7.74 -47.74 -18.54
N ILE A 276 -8.86 -47.47 -17.86
CA ILE A 276 -9.03 -46.28 -17.02
C ILE A 276 -7.95 -46.21 -15.94
N ARG A 277 -7.71 -47.32 -15.22
CA ARG A 277 -6.68 -47.36 -14.18
C ARG A 277 -5.28 -47.12 -14.74
N SER A 278 -4.94 -47.76 -15.86
CA SER A 278 -3.62 -47.61 -16.48
C SER A 278 -3.36 -46.18 -16.93
N SER A 279 -4.36 -45.54 -17.54
CA SER A 279 -4.28 -44.13 -17.95
C SER A 279 -4.18 -43.20 -16.75
N ALA A 280 -5.00 -43.41 -15.72
CA ALA A 280 -4.95 -42.61 -14.50
C ALA A 280 -3.61 -42.73 -13.75
N GLN A 281 -3.02 -43.93 -13.70
CA GLN A 281 -1.69 -44.12 -13.12
C GLN A 281 -0.58 -43.45 -13.93
N ALA A 282 -0.72 -43.40 -15.26
CA ALA A 282 0.26 -42.77 -16.16
C ALA A 282 0.24 -41.23 -16.06
N ASP A 283 -0.95 -40.63 -15.91
CA ASP A 283 -1.09 -39.17 -15.85
C ASP A 283 -1.02 -38.59 -14.42
N PHE A 284 -0.99 -39.43 -13.38
CA PHE A 284 -0.91 -38.96 -12.00
C PHE A 284 0.39 -38.20 -11.72
N SER A 285 0.25 -36.90 -11.47
CA SER A 285 1.36 -35.96 -11.42
C SER A 285 1.54 -35.25 -10.08
N ALA A 286 0.64 -35.45 -9.11
CA ALA A 286 0.71 -34.77 -7.82
C ALA A 286 1.89 -35.27 -6.96
N GLU A 287 2.67 -34.33 -6.43
CA GLU A 287 3.84 -34.56 -5.59
C GLU A 287 3.67 -33.88 -4.23
N PRO A 288 4.14 -34.47 -3.11
CA PRO A 288 4.09 -33.82 -1.82
C PRO A 288 5.15 -32.71 -1.74
N GLY A 289 4.81 -31.61 -1.07
CA GLY A 289 5.71 -30.49 -0.84
C GLY A 289 5.06 -29.15 -1.17
N ILE A 290 5.93 -28.17 -1.43
CA ILE A 290 5.52 -26.80 -1.70
C ILE A 290 5.40 -26.59 -3.21
N TRP A 291 4.19 -26.27 -3.69
CA TRP A 291 3.96 -25.90 -5.08
C TRP A 291 3.93 -24.38 -5.18
N GLN A 292 4.63 -23.83 -6.18
CA GLN A 292 4.58 -22.39 -6.48
C GLN A 292 3.70 -22.17 -7.69
N MET A 293 2.46 -21.73 -7.46
CA MET A 293 1.51 -21.43 -8.53
C MET A 293 1.59 -19.95 -8.89
N SER A 294 1.63 -19.66 -10.18
CA SER A 294 1.54 -18.30 -10.73
C SER A 294 0.34 -18.23 -11.66
N ILE A 295 -0.58 -17.31 -11.41
CA ILE A 295 -1.75 -17.03 -12.24
C ILE A 295 -1.52 -15.70 -12.95
N THR A 296 -1.52 -15.73 -14.27
CA THR A 296 -1.44 -14.54 -15.11
C THR A 296 -2.85 -14.05 -15.41
N TYR A 297 -3.13 -12.79 -15.11
CA TYR A 297 -4.43 -12.17 -15.34
C TYR A 297 -4.29 -10.79 -15.97
N LEU A 298 -5.30 -10.38 -16.73
CA LEU A 298 -5.39 -9.06 -17.32
C LEU A 298 -6.33 -8.19 -16.49
N LEU A 299 -5.89 -6.98 -16.13
CA LEU A 299 -6.69 -5.94 -15.52
C LEU A 299 -6.82 -4.78 -16.50
N SER A 300 -8.00 -4.61 -17.08
CA SER A 300 -8.26 -3.57 -18.10
C SER A 300 -7.23 -3.59 -19.24
N GLY A 301 -6.70 -4.77 -19.59
CA GLY A 301 -5.71 -4.97 -20.65
C GLY A 301 -4.25 -4.99 -20.19
N GLU A 302 -3.96 -4.62 -18.94
CA GLU A 302 -2.62 -4.72 -18.36
C GLU A 302 -2.38 -6.10 -17.75
N GLU A 303 -1.22 -6.71 -18.03
CA GLU A 303 -0.88 -8.03 -17.50
C GLU A 303 -0.33 -7.93 -16.07
N HIS A 304 -0.87 -8.78 -15.20
CA HIS A 304 -0.43 -8.93 -13.82
C HIS A 304 -0.23 -10.40 -13.49
N ASN A 305 0.58 -10.66 -12.47
CA ASN A 305 0.88 -12.01 -11.99
C ASN A 305 0.56 -12.13 -10.50
N LEU A 306 -0.23 -13.15 -10.18
CA LEU A 306 -0.62 -13.53 -8.82
C LEU A 306 0.10 -14.81 -8.43
N LYS A 307 0.97 -14.73 -7.42
CA LYS A 307 1.74 -15.88 -6.94
C LYS A 307 1.16 -16.44 -5.66
N VAL A 308 0.99 -17.75 -5.62
CA VAL A 308 0.42 -18.48 -4.49
C VAL A 308 1.29 -19.69 -4.19
N ARG A 309 1.60 -19.88 -2.91
CA ARG A 309 2.27 -21.06 -2.40
C ARG A 309 1.22 -22.04 -1.89
N LEU A 310 1.24 -23.27 -2.40
CA LEU A 310 0.37 -24.35 -1.95
C LEU A 310 1.20 -25.38 -1.18
N GLU A 311 0.79 -25.72 0.04
CA GLU A 311 1.42 -26.77 0.83
C GLU A 311 0.60 -28.07 0.68
N VAL A 312 1.14 -29.03 -0.08
CA VAL A 312 0.50 -30.33 -0.35
C VAL A 312 1.18 -31.40 0.48
N SER A 313 0.47 -32.04 1.41
CA SER A 313 1.07 -33.05 2.29
C SER A 313 1.19 -34.42 1.60
N GLU A 314 2.06 -35.29 2.12
CA GLU A 314 2.08 -36.68 1.67
C GLU A 314 0.76 -37.41 1.89
N ALA A 315 0.02 -37.04 2.95
CA ALA A 315 -1.29 -37.64 3.23
C ALA A 315 -2.30 -37.24 2.15
N ASP A 316 -2.23 -36.01 1.63
CA ASP A 316 -3.08 -35.55 0.53
C ASP A 316 -2.78 -36.34 -0.74
N VAL A 317 -1.50 -36.44 -1.13
CA VAL A 317 -1.08 -37.18 -2.33
C VAL A 317 -1.46 -38.65 -2.23
N ARG A 318 -1.22 -39.31 -1.09
CA ARG A 318 -1.64 -40.71 -0.88
C ARG A 318 -3.14 -40.88 -1.04
N ARG A 319 -3.95 -39.96 -0.52
CA ARG A 319 -5.42 -40.00 -0.66
C ARG A 319 -5.87 -39.76 -2.10
N LEU A 320 -5.27 -38.79 -2.79
CA LEU A 320 -5.57 -38.53 -4.21
C LEU A 320 -5.24 -39.75 -5.07
N LYS A 321 -4.10 -40.39 -4.81
CA LYS A 321 -3.70 -41.62 -5.51
C LYS A 321 -4.64 -42.78 -5.21
N ALA A 322 -5.04 -42.98 -3.94
CA ALA A 322 -5.98 -44.02 -3.55
C ALA A 322 -7.37 -43.86 -4.22
N GLN A 323 -7.75 -42.64 -4.61
CA GLN A 323 -9.00 -42.44 -5.35
C GLN A 323 -8.98 -43.01 -6.76
N ILE A 324 -7.80 -43.17 -7.38
CA ILE A 324 -7.68 -43.87 -8.66
C ILE A 324 -8.18 -45.31 -8.53
N ASP A 325 -7.98 -45.93 -7.37
CA ASP A 325 -8.41 -47.29 -7.11
C ASP A 325 -9.94 -47.40 -6.89
N TYR A 326 -10.63 -46.29 -6.61
CA TYR A 326 -12.10 -46.23 -6.51
C TYR A 326 -12.82 -46.27 -7.85
N ALA A 327 -12.09 -46.13 -8.96
CA ALA A 327 -12.66 -46.09 -10.30
C ALA A 327 -13.48 -47.35 -10.65
N HIS A 328 -13.26 -48.49 -9.97
CA HIS A 328 -14.01 -49.74 -10.17
C HIS A 328 -15.54 -49.60 -10.00
N THR A 329 -15.99 -48.54 -9.34
CA THR A 329 -17.40 -48.18 -9.18
C THR A 329 -17.95 -47.31 -10.32
N GLY A 330 -17.10 -46.79 -11.21
CA GLY A 330 -17.42 -45.75 -12.19
C GLY A 330 -17.51 -44.33 -11.59
N LEU A 331 -17.48 -44.19 -10.26
CA LEU A 331 -17.40 -42.90 -9.58
C LEU A 331 -16.08 -42.21 -9.87
N GLY A 332 -16.12 -40.89 -10.07
CA GLY A 332 -14.94 -40.10 -10.44
C GLY A 332 -14.49 -40.24 -11.89
N VAL A 333 -15.13 -41.10 -12.70
CA VAL A 333 -14.81 -41.25 -14.15
C VAL A 333 -15.60 -40.24 -14.98
N LEU A 334 -16.92 -40.15 -14.77
CA LEU A 334 -17.76 -39.17 -15.46
C LEU A 334 -17.50 -37.77 -14.92
N GLN A 335 -17.46 -36.77 -15.79
CA GLN A 335 -17.13 -35.38 -15.42
C GLN A 335 -18.07 -34.81 -14.34
N HIS A 336 -19.36 -35.15 -14.38
CA HIS A 336 -20.33 -34.72 -13.36
C HIS A 336 -20.14 -35.42 -11.99
N TRP A 337 -19.40 -36.53 -11.96
CA TRP A 337 -19.10 -37.30 -10.75
C TRP A 337 -17.67 -37.10 -10.26
N LYS A 338 -16.87 -36.28 -10.93
CA LYS A 338 -15.46 -36.04 -10.58
C LYS A 338 -15.26 -35.44 -9.18
N TYR A 339 -16.31 -34.88 -8.58
CA TYR A 339 -16.28 -34.26 -7.26
C TYR A 339 -16.68 -35.20 -6.12
N MET A 340 -17.13 -36.43 -6.42
CA MET A 340 -17.68 -37.37 -5.44
C MET A 340 -16.67 -38.47 -5.08
N ALA A 341 -16.54 -38.76 -3.79
CA ALA A 341 -15.85 -39.96 -3.31
C ALA A 341 -16.86 -41.05 -2.90
N PRO A 342 -16.47 -42.35 -2.85
CA PRO A 342 -17.37 -43.45 -2.49
C PRO A 342 -18.00 -43.36 -1.10
N ASP A 343 -17.34 -42.66 -0.18
CA ASP A 343 -17.80 -42.40 1.19
C ASP A 343 -18.71 -41.16 1.29
N GLY A 344 -19.07 -40.54 0.15
CA GLY A 344 -19.86 -39.31 0.10
C GLY A 344 -19.07 -38.04 0.41
N SER A 345 -17.76 -38.14 0.66
CA SER A 345 -16.89 -36.98 0.87
C SER A 345 -16.50 -36.32 -0.46
N GLN A 346 -15.88 -35.13 -0.37
CA GLN A 346 -15.34 -34.44 -1.54
C GLN A 346 -14.08 -35.16 -2.06
N ALA A 347 -14.01 -35.32 -3.39
CA ALA A 347 -12.86 -35.94 -4.05
C ALA A 347 -11.58 -35.07 -3.98
N PHE A 348 -11.70 -33.78 -3.65
CA PHE A 348 -10.58 -32.85 -3.56
C PHE A 348 -10.13 -32.63 -2.10
N ARG A 349 -8.93 -32.07 -1.93
CA ARG A 349 -8.27 -31.84 -0.63
C ARG A 349 -8.01 -30.37 -0.46
N GLU A 350 -8.51 -29.80 0.63
CA GLU A 350 -8.16 -28.43 1.01
C GLU A 350 -6.67 -28.40 1.35
N VAL A 351 -5.93 -27.56 0.64
CA VAL A 351 -4.49 -27.34 0.88
C VAL A 351 -4.29 -25.94 1.41
N LYS A 352 -3.27 -25.77 2.24
CA LYS A 352 -2.95 -24.45 2.77
C LYS A 352 -2.36 -23.59 1.64
N ALA A 353 -3.06 -22.50 1.32
CA ALA A 353 -2.63 -21.52 0.34
C ALA A 353 -2.15 -20.25 1.01
N VAL A 354 -0.94 -19.82 0.69
CA VAL A 354 -0.33 -18.59 1.21
C VAL A 354 0.00 -17.68 0.01
N PRO A 355 -0.60 -16.49 -0.10
CA PRO A 355 -0.19 -15.50 -1.08
C PRO A 355 1.30 -15.19 -0.92
N VAL A 356 2.02 -15.17 -2.04
CA VAL A 356 3.41 -14.70 -2.06
C VAL A 356 3.34 -13.22 -2.40
N GLU A 357 3.50 -12.37 -1.39
CA GLU A 357 3.64 -10.93 -1.63
C GLU A 357 4.78 -10.72 -2.63
N ALA A 358 4.52 -9.92 -3.67
CA ALA A 358 5.57 -9.52 -4.58
C ALA A 358 6.63 -8.73 -3.78
N PRO A 359 7.93 -8.99 -3.99
CA PRO A 359 8.99 -8.27 -3.29
C PRO A 359 8.97 -6.76 -3.58
#